data_AF-A0A3B6EK38-F1
#
_entry.id   AF-A0A3B6EK38-F1
#
_cell.length_a   1.000
_cell.length_b   1.000
_cell.length_c   1.000
_cell.angle_alpha   90.00
_cell.angle_beta   90.00
_cell.angle_gamma   90.00
#
_symmetry.space_group_name_H-M   'P 1'
#
loop_
_entity.id
_entity.type
_entity.pdbx_description
1 polymer ?
#
loop_
_entity_poly.entity_id
_entity_poly.type
_entity_poly.pdbx_seq_one_letter_code
_entity_poly.pdbx_strand_id
1 'polypeptide(L)'
;MHHQLKPPEAATLPRHLLEDHVVSLVRQCRSLRALRGAHARLLRLRLPRLTYAFALSKLLASCAASATTAAAASYARSLFDQIPEPTAFCYNSLIRALATPTNPTADAFLLYRRMLRAGSPPPNSFTVAFALKACAAVPALGEGLQLHSQAFRQGLEPSPYVQTGLLNLYARCEEVALARSVFDGMAEDRNLVAWSSMIGGYSRVGMVNEALDLFRDMQAAGVHPDEVTMVSVISACAKAGALDLGRWVHAFIDRKGITVDLELSTALIDMYAKCGLIERARLVFDAMVERDTKAWSAMIVGLAMHGLAEDALGLFSRMLQLKIRPNNVTFIGVLSACAHNGLVDDGRRYWSTMQEMGIKASMENYGCMVDLLCRSGLLDEAYSFVTGMPILPNSVIWRNLLVASQSSNRTDIVGLASKKLFELEPRNPENYVLLSNLYALNSQWDRVRYMRKKMKDNNVTVVAGCSSIEINGYLHKFVVSDGSHPEIKEIRVVLREIADQVLRSGHKPWTAAVLHDVGEEEKEIALCEHSERLAIAYGLLKTKAPHVIRVVKNLRFCPDCHEVTKIISKSYGREIIVRDRVRFHRFIGGNCSCKDFW
;
A
#
# COMPACT_ATOMS: atom_id res chain seq x y z
N MET A 1 49.04 -2.47 -21.13
CA MET A 1 50.28 -1.90 -20.56
C MET A 1 49.91 -0.66 -19.76
N HIS A 2 49.81 -0.75 -18.43
CA HIS A 2 49.46 0.39 -17.58
C HIS A 2 50.72 0.88 -16.85
N HIS A 3 51.40 1.85 -17.43
CA HIS A 3 52.40 2.63 -16.71
C HIS A 3 51.67 3.34 -15.55
N GLN A 4 52.02 3.03 -14.29
CA GLN A 4 51.49 3.77 -13.15
C GLN A 4 52.09 5.17 -13.22
N LEU A 5 51.24 6.17 -13.47
CA LEU A 5 51.64 7.57 -13.53
C LEU A 5 52.34 7.94 -12.22
N LYS A 6 53.59 8.40 -12.28
CA LYS A 6 54.33 8.82 -11.09
C LYS A 6 54.16 10.34 -10.86
N PRO A 7 54.30 10.85 -9.61
CA PRO A 7 54.18 12.27 -9.31
C PRO A 7 55.01 13.22 -10.20
N PRO A 8 56.29 12.95 -10.54
CA PRO A 8 57.06 13.84 -11.42
C PRO A 8 56.56 13.83 -12.88
N GLU A 9 56.02 12.70 -13.36
CA GLU A 9 55.43 12.58 -14.70
C GLU A 9 54.08 13.32 -14.77
N ALA A 10 53.31 13.31 -13.68
CA ALA A 10 52.03 14.01 -13.59
C ALA A 10 52.18 15.55 -13.62
N ALA A 11 53.31 16.08 -13.16
CA ALA A 11 53.58 17.52 -13.12
C ALA A 11 53.86 18.13 -14.50
N THR A 12 54.31 17.33 -15.47
CA THR A 12 54.71 17.80 -16.82
C THR A 12 53.68 17.49 -17.90
N LEU A 13 52.66 16.70 -17.59
CA LEU A 13 51.63 16.28 -18.55
C LEU A 13 50.58 17.39 -18.80
N PRO A 14 50.15 17.56 -20.06
CA PRO A 14 48.98 18.37 -20.40
C PRO A 14 47.73 17.94 -19.62
N ARG A 15 46.89 18.92 -19.26
CA ARG A 15 45.67 18.71 -18.47
C ARG A 15 44.74 17.63 -19.03
N HIS A 16 44.51 17.60 -20.35
CA HIS A 16 43.60 16.64 -20.98
C HIS A 16 44.06 15.18 -20.78
N LEU A 17 45.37 14.90 -20.87
CA LEU A 17 45.91 13.55 -20.62
C LEU A 17 45.79 13.14 -19.15
N LEU A 18 45.92 14.09 -18.21
CA LEU A 18 45.67 13.84 -16.79
C LEU A 18 44.19 13.54 -16.54
N GLU A 19 43.27 14.28 -17.17
CA GLU A 19 41.83 14.05 -17.07
C GLU A 19 41.42 12.69 -17.67
N ASP A 20 42.01 12.28 -18.80
CA ASP A 20 41.81 10.95 -19.39
C ASP A 20 42.30 9.82 -18.48
N HIS A 21 43.47 10.00 -17.85
CA HIS A 21 43.99 9.06 -16.86
C HIS A 21 43.04 8.91 -15.67
N VAL A 22 42.51 10.02 -15.15
CA VAL A 22 41.50 10.03 -14.09
C VAL A 22 40.25 9.26 -14.50
N VAL A 23 39.71 9.52 -15.69
CA VAL A 23 38.50 8.83 -16.18
C VAL A 23 38.74 7.34 -16.30
N SER A 24 39.88 6.93 -16.86
CA SER A 24 40.26 5.51 -16.96
C SER A 24 40.36 4.85 -15.57
N LEU A 25 41.02 5.50 -14.61
CA LEU A 25 41.19 4.98 -13.26
C LEU A 25 39.85 4.81 -12.52
N VAL A 26 38.97 5.81 -12.62
CA VAL A 26 37.66 5.79 -11.96
C VAL A 26 36.73 4.74 -12.59
N ARG A 27 36.76 4.58 -13.91
CA ARG A 27 35.92 3.61 -14.63
C ARG A 27 36.22 2.16 -14.30
N GLN A 28 37.46 1.86 -13.86
CA GLN A 28 37.86 0.53 -13.40
C GLN A 28 37.40 0.21 -11.97
N CYS A 29 36.91 1.20 -11.22
CA CYS A 29 36.49 1.01 -9.84
C CYS A 29 35.05 0.47 -9.76
N ARG A 30 34.89 -0.80 -9.37
CA ARG A 30 33.57 -1.45 -9.19
C ARG A 30 33.07 -1.49 -7.75
N SER A 31 33.83 -0.95 -6.79
CA SER A 31 33.46 -0.96 -5.37
C SER A 31 33.89 0.32 -4.65
N LEU A 32 33.22 0.62 -3.54
CA LEU A 32 33.56 1.77 -2.69
C LEU A 32 35.02 1.69 -2.18
N ARG A 33 35.53 0.48 -1.92
CA ARG A 33 36.92 0.26 -1.52
C ARG A 33 37.89 0.63 -2.65
N ALA A 34 37.58 0.23 -3.89
CA ALA A 34 38.38 0.58 -5.06
C ALA A 34 38.38 2.09 -5.31
N LEU A 35 37.22 2.76 -5.18
CA LEU A 35 37.11 4.22 -5.31
C LEU A 35 37.95 4.97 -4.27
N ARG A 36 37.93 4.53 -3.00
CA ARG A 36 38.81 5.10 -1.95
C ARG A 36 40.29 4.92 -2.28
N GLY A 37 40.66 3.75 -2.82
CA GLY A 37 42.02 3.49 -3.29
C GLY A 37 42.45 4.39 -4.45
N ALA A 38 41.56 4.62 -5.42
CA ALA A 38 41.78 5.55 -6.53
C ALA A 38 41.94 6.99 -6.03
N HIS A 39 41.08 7.44 -5.12
CA HIS A 39 41.19 8.77 -4.51
C HIS A 39 42.53 8.95 -3.78
N ALA A 40 42.97 7.97 -2.99
CA ALA A 40 44.28 8.02 -2.32
C ALA A 40 45.46 8.09 -3.30
N ARG A 41 45.36 7.43 -4.46
CA ARG A 41 46.38 7.53 -5.52
C ARG A 41 46.40 8.93 -6.14
N LEU A 42 45.24 9.49 -6.43
CA LEU A 42 45.11 10.83 -7.01
C LEU A 42 45.66 11.93 -6.08
N LEU A 43 45.48 11.79 -4.77
CA LEU A 43 46.09 12.67 -3.77
C LEU A 43 47.63 12.66 -3.83
N ARG A 44 48.25 11.51 -4.10
CA ARG A 44 49.72 11.38 -4.21
C ARG A 44 50.30 12.01 -5.47
N LEU A 45 49.50 12.16 -6.53
CA LEU A 45 49.93 12.74 -7.81
C LEU A 45 50.08 14.26 -7.77
N ARG A 46 49.62 14.93 -6.69
CA ARG A 46 49.69 16.39 -6.53
C ARG A 46 49.18 17.14 -7.76
N LEU A 47 48.01 16.73 -8.25
CA LEU A 47 47.40 17.28 -9.47
C LEU A 47 47.15 18.80 -9.33
N PRO A 48 47.23 19.55 -10.43
CA PRO A 48 46.84 20.96 -10.45
C PRO A 48 45.39 21.14 -9.93
N ARG A 49 45.11 22.29 -9.28
CA ARG A 49 43.84 22.57 -8.59
C ARG A 49 42.59 22.23 -9.43
N LEU A 50 42.56 22.64 -10.69
CA LEU A 50 41.41 22.40 -11.59
C LEU A 50 41.26 20.92 -11.96
N THR A 51 42.36 20.23 -12.24
CA THR A 51 42.39 18.79 -12.55
C THR A 51 42.00 17.97 -11.32
N TYR A 52 42.39 18.40 -10.12
CA TYR A 52 41.99 17.76 -8.88
C TYR A 52 40.49 17.93 -8.61
N ALA A 53 39.93 19.13 -8.83
CA ALA A 53 38.49 19.36 -8.75
C ALA A 53 37.71 18.50 -9.77
N PHE A 54 38.21 18.37 -11.00
CA PHE A 54 37.65 17.45 -12.00
C PHE A 54 37.69 15.99 -11.50
N ALA A 55 38.81 15.55 -10.94
CA ALA A 55 38.95 14.19 -10.42
C ALA A 55 37.98 13.89 -9.28
N LEU A 56 37.80 14.84 -8.36
CA LEU A 56 36.78 14.74 -7.31
C LEU A 56 35.36 14.64 -7.89
N SER A 57 35.04 15.39 -8.95
CA SER A 57 33.72 15.30 -9.60
C SER A 57 33.44 13.93 -10.22
N LYS A 58 34.46 13.26 -10.80
CA LYS A 58 34.33 11.92 -11.38
C LYS A 58 34.24 10.84 -10.31
N LEU A 59 35.04 10.95 -9.25
CA LEU A 59 34.93 10.07 -8.08
C LEU A 59 33.55 10.18 -7.43
N LEU A 60 33.04 11.41 -7.27
CA LEU A 60 31.70 11.68 -6.77
C LEU A 60 30.64 11.01 -7.64
N ALA A 61 30.67 11.20 -8.96
CA ALA A 61 29.69 10.63 -9.87
C ALA A 61 29.70 9.09 -9.87
N SER A 62 30.88 8.47 -9.82
CA SER A 62 31.02 7.02 -9.74
C SER A 62 30.55 6.46 -8.40
N CYS A 63 30.87 7.16 -7.30
CA CYS A 63 30.36 6.84 -5.96
C CYS A 63 28.84 6.96 -5.90
N ALA A 64 28.28 8.04 -6.47
CA ALA A 64 26.86 8.30 -6.56
C ALA A 64 26.11 7.26 -7.40
N ALA A 65 26.70 6.79 -8.51
CA ALA A 65 26.12 5.73 -9.34
C ALA A 65 26.05 4.38 -8.61
N SER A 66 26.93 4.17 -7.63
CA SER A 66 27.03 2.93 -6.85
C SER A 66 26.49 3.09 -5.42
N ALA A 67 25.85 4.21 -5.11
CA ALA A 67 25.40 4.55 -3.76
C ALA A 67 24.13 3.79 -3.40
N THR A 68 24.27 2.56 -2.96
CA THR A 68 23.17 1.76 -2.34
C THR A 68 23.26 1.72 -0.82
N THR A 69 24.30 2.35 -0.23
CA THR A 69 24.60 2.29 1.20
C THR A 69 24.81 3.68 1.80
N ALA A 70 24.47 3.84 3.08
CA ALA A 70 24.73 5.07 3.83
C ALA A 70 26.22 5.45 3.85
N ALA A 71 27.12 4.45 3.85
CA ALA A 71 28.57 4.67 3.79
C ALA A 71 29.03 5.30 2.47
N ALA A 72 28.41 4.92 1.34
CA ALA A 72 28.68 5.54 0.05
C ALA A 72 28.14 6.98 -0.01
N ALA A 73 26.93 7.22 0.51
CA ALA A 73 26.35 8.57 0.59
C ALA A 73 27.18 9.52 1.45
N SER A 74 27.68 9.07 2.61
CA SER A 74 28.60 9.85 3.47
C SER A 74 29.91 10.17 2.76
N TYR A 75 30.50 9.20 2.05
CA TYR A 75 31.72 9.41 1.29
C TYR A 75 31.52 10.39 0.13
N ALA A 76 30.39 10.30 -0.59
CA ALA A 76 30.03 11.24 -1.64
C ALA A 76 29.92 12.69 -1.12
N ARG A 77 29.35 12.91 0.07
CA ARG A 77 29.35 14.24 0.70
C ARG A 77 30.76 14.75 1.00
N SER A 78 31.59 13.89 1.60
CA SER A 78 32.98 14.25 1.91
C SER A 78 33.77 14.64 0.65
N LEU A 79 33.53 13.98 -0.47
CA LEU A 79 34.12 14.37 -1.77
C LEU A 79 33.59 15.71 -2.25
N PHE A 80 32.27 15.94 -2.13
CA PHE A 80 31.62 17.17 -2.56
C PHE A 80 32.11 18.40 -1.79
N ASP A 81 32.24 18.30 -0.46
CA ASP A 81 32.70 19.43 0.37
C ASP A 81 34.17 19.80 0.13
N GLN A 82 34.96 18.93 -0.51
CA GLN A 82 36.34 19.23 -0.93
C GLN A 82 36.42 19.95 -2.29
N ILE A 83 35.32 20.09 -3.02
CA ILE A 83 35.29 20.75 -4.33
C ILE A 83 35.12 22.27 -4.11
N PRO A 84 36.11 23.11 -4.49
CA PRO A 84 36.06 24.55 -4.20
C PRO A 84 34.89 25.28 -4.88
N GLU A 85 34.53 24.86 -6.09
CA GLU A 85 33.43 25.42 -6.89
C GLU A 85 32.63 24.28 -7.51
N PRO A 86 31.63 23.72 -6.79
CA PRO A 86 30.85 22.60 -7.28
C PRO A 86 29.99 22.99 -8.48
N THR A 87 30.15 22.28 -9.59
CA THR A 87 29.32 22.47 -10.79
C THR A 87 27.93 21.87 -10.61
N ALA A 88 26.99 22.20 -11.51
CA ALA A 88 25.65 21.59 -11.52
C ALA A 88 25.74 20.05 -11.63
N PHE A 89 26.75 19.53 -12.33
CA PHE A 89 27.03 18.10 -12.38
C PHE A 89 27.37 17.50 -11.01
N CYS A 90 28.15 18.20 -10.18
CA CYS A 90 28.49 17.77 -8.83
C CYS A 90 27.23 17.75 -7.94
N TYR A 91 26.43 18.82 -7.97
CA TYR A 91 25.15 18.89 -7.26
C TYR A 91 24.21 17.76 -7.69
N ASN A 92 23.98 17.60 -9.00
CA ASN A 92 23.10 16.58 -9.55
C ASN A 92 23.55 15.16 -9.18
N SER A 93 24.87 14.90 -9.23
CA SER A 93 25.44 13.61 -8.83
C SER A 93 25.16 13.30 -7.36
N LEU A 94 25.36 14.28 -6.46
CA LEU A 94 25.13 14.09 -5.04
C LEU A 94 23.62 14.02 -4.71
N ILE A 95 22.78 14.90 -5.26
CA ILE A 95 21.32 14.84 -5.07
C ILE A 95 20.79 13.47 -5.52
N ARG A 96 21.24 12.96 -6.67
CA ARG A 96 20.87 11.61 -7.14
C ARG A 96 21.30 10.50 -6.19
N ALA A 97 22.51 10.58 -5.62
CA ALA A 97 23.01 9.61 -4.65
C ALA A 97 22.21 9.65 -3.33
N LEU A 98 21.79 10.86 -2.94
CA LEU A 98 21.02 11.09 -1.73
C LEU A 98 19.56 10.71 -1.90
N ALA A 99 19.01 10.74 -3.13
CA ALA A 99 17.67 10.29 -3.47
C ALA A 99 17.50 8.74 -3.43
N THR A 100 17.98 8.10 -2.36
CA THR A 100 17.90 6.66 -2.10
C THR A 100 17.00 6.36 -0.91
N PRO A 101 16.29 5.21 -0.89
CA PRO A 101 15.29 4.90 0.15
C PRO A 101 15.80 4.97 1.59
N THR A 102 17.12 4.80 1.79
CA THR A 102 17.75 4.77 3.11
C THR A 102 18.03 6.15 3.72
N ASN A 103 18.01 7.25 2.96
CA ASN A 103 18.20 8.61 3.50
C ASN A 103 17.65 9.76 2.60
N PRO A 104 16.42 9.67 2.04
CA PRO A 104 16.13 10.32 0.76
C PRO A 104 15.83 11.83 0.80
N THR A 105 14.97 12.30 1.71
CA THR A 105 14.35 13.63 1.52
C THR A 105 15.11 14.80 2.09
N ALA A 106 15.39 14.76 3.40
CA ALA A 106 15.90 15.94 4.10
C ALA A 106 17.20 16.41 3.47
N ASP A 107 18.10 15.48 3.18
CA ASP A 107 19.42 15.80 2.68
C ASP A 107 19.44 16.22 1.19
N ALA A 108 18.65 15.56 0.34
CA ALA A 108 18.54 15.95 -1.07
C ALA A 108 17.91 17.34 -1.21
N PHE A 109 16.86 17.63 -0.44
CA PHE A 109 16.18 18.91 -0.43
C PHE A 109 17.05 20.03 0.18
N LEU A 110 17.79 19.74 1.27
CA LEU A 110 18.76 20.68 1.84
C LEU A 110 19.86 21.03 0.84
N LEU A 111 20.36 20.06 0.09
CA LEU A 111 21.39 20.29 -0.93
C LEU A 111 20.86 21.12 -2.10
N TYR A 112 19.61 20.88 -2.53
CA TYR A 112 18.93 21.73 -3.50
C TYR A 112 18.80 23.18 -3.00
N ARG A 113 18.39 23.37 -1.74
CA ARG A 113 18.34 24.71 -1.11
C ARG A 113 19.72 25.36 -1.01
N ARG A 114 20.78 24.59 -0.74
CA ARG A 114 22.17 25.09 -0.74
C ARG A 114 22.56 25.58 -2.13
N MET A 115 22.20 24.86 -3.19
CA MET A 115 22.43 25.28 -4.58
C MET A 115 21.69 26.58 -4.90
N LEU A 116 20.41 26.70 -4.53
CA LEU A 116 19.63 27.92 -4.73
C LEU A 116 20.22 29.14 -3.99
N ARG A 117 20.68 28.96 -2.76
CA ARG A 117 21.30 30.04 -1.96
C ARG A 117 22.67 30.47 -2.49
N ALA A 118 23.43 29.56 -3.09
CA ALA A 118 24.72 29.86 -3.68
C ALA A 118 24.59 30.75 -4.93
N GLY A 119 23.44 30.75 -5.60
CA GLY A 119 23.15 31.58 -6.78
C GLY A 119 23.86 31.15 -8.08
N SER A 120 24.99 30.46 -7.97
CA SER A 120 25.71 29.86 -9.11
C SER A 120 26.36 28.52 -8.70
N PRO A 121 26.18 27.43 -9.47
CA PRO A 121 25.36 27.34 -10.69
C PRO A 121 23.85 27.24 -10.39
N PRO A 122 22.95 27.71 -11.28
CA PRO A 122 21.51 27.58 -11.10
C PRO A 122 21.04 26.13 -11.28
N PRO A 123 19.95 25.71 -10.60
CA PRO A 123 19.34 24.41 -10.85
C PRO A 123 18.92 24.26 -12.31
N ASN A 124 19.05 23.04 -12.83
CA ASN A 124 18.54 22.67 -14.15
C ASN A 124 17.48 21.58 -14.03
N SER A 125 16.91 21.16 -15.17
CA SER A 125 15.85 20.15 -15.22
C SER A 125 16.23 18.84 -14.52
N PHE A 126 17.49 18.42 -14.61
CA PHE A 126 17.99 17.23 -13.91
C PHE A 126 18.06 17.44 -12.39
N THR A 127 18.48 18.63 -11.94
CA THR A 127 18.52 18.98 -10.51
C THR A 127 17.13 18.81 -9.89
N VAL A 128 16.12 19.42 -10.53
CA VAL A 128 14.72 19.37 -10.08
C VAL A 128 14.18 17.94 -10.14
N ALA A 129 14.42 17.21 -11.23
CA ALA A 129 13.95 15.83 -11.38
C ALA A 129 14.50 14.89 -10.29
N PHE A 130 15.79 15.02 -9.93
CA PHE A 130 16.36 14.21 -8.84
C PHE A 130 15.83 14.62 -7.46
N ALA A 131 15.59 15.90 -7.22
CA ALA A 131 14.96 16.37 -5.98
C ALA A 131 13.51 15.88 -5.86
N LEU A 132 12.73 15.93 -6.94
CA LEU A 132 11.37 15.38 -6.99
C LEU A 132 11.36 13.86 -6.75
N LYS A 133 12.31 13.13 -7.33
CA LYS A 133 12.48 11.69 -7.08
C LYS A 133 12.75 11.38 -5.60
N ALA A 134 13.54 12.23 -4.92
CA ALA A 134 13.76 12.10 -3.49
C ALA A 134 12.46 12.32 -2.69
N CYS A 135 11.69 13.37 -3.00
CA CYS A 135 10.38 13.62 -2.38
C CYS A 135 9.39 12.47 -2.60
N ALA A 136 9.38 11.88 -3.80
CA ALA A 136 8.53 10.75 -4.15
C ALA A 136 8.90 9.44 -3.39
N ALA A 137 10.10 9.35 -2.81
CA ALA A 137 10.55 8.17 -2.07
C ALA A 137 9.98 8.10 -0.63
N VAL A 138 9.62 9.24 -0.03
CA VAL A 138 8.96 9.31 1.30
C VAL A 138 7.68 10.18 1.25
N PRO A 139 6.89 10.03 0.18
CA PRO A 139 5.73 10.86 -0.17
C PRO A 139 5.67 12.29 0.41
N ALA A 140 6.73 13.08 0.24
CA ALA A 140 6.87 14.41 0.83
C ALA A 140 6.20 15.47 -0.05
N LEU A 141 4.86 15.57 0.03
CA LEU A 141 4.06 16.44 -0.82
C LEU A 141 4.39 17.94 -0.63
N GLY A 142 4.61 18.39 0.61
CA GLY A 142 4.88 19.79 0.93
C GLY A 142 6.14 20.34 0.26
N GLU A 143 7.25 19.61 0.37
CA GLU A 143 8.52 19.91 -0.30
C GLU A 143 8.39 19.77 -1.82
N GLY A 144 7.66 18.75 -2.27
CA GLY A 144 7.37 18.53 -3.68
C GLY A 144 6.64 19.69 -4.36
N LEU A 145 5.64 20.28 -3.70
CA LEU A 145 4.92 21.46 -4.18
C LEU A 145 5.81 22.71 -4.27
N GLN A 146 6.77 22.85 -3.35
CA GLN A 146 7.78 23.92 -3.40
C GLN A 146 8.70 23.74 -4.61
N LEU A 147 9.15 22.51 -4.88
CA LEU A 147 9.96 22.19 -6.06
C LEU A 147 9.20 22.46 -7.36
N HIS A 148 7.92 22.08 -7.44
CA HIS A 148 7.07 22.38 -8.59
C HIS A 148 6.95 23.89 -8.83
N SER A 149 6.60 24.65 -7.78
CA SER A 149 6.49 26.11 -7.86
C SER A 149 7.79 26.77 -8.33
N GLN A 150 8.94 26.26 -7.88
CA GLN A 150 10.25 26.77 -8.29
C GLN A 150 10.57 26.40 -9.75
N ALA A 151 10.26 25.17 -10.18
CA ALA A 151 10.46 24.72 -11.55
C ALA A 151 9.64 25.56 -12.54
N PHE A 152 8.39 25.90 -12.19
CA PHE A 152 7.55 26.80 -12.96
C PHE A 152 8.18 28.20 -13.08
N ARG A 153 8.57 28.82 -11.95
CA ARG A 153 9.20 30.15 -11.96
C ARG A 153 10.50 30.23 -12.76
N GLN A 154 11.25 29.13 -12.84
CA GLN A 154 12.50 29.05 -13.59
C GLN A 154 12.32 28.59 -15.04
N GLY A 155 11.09 28.34 -15.50
CA GLY A 155 10.82 27.85 -16.85
C GLY A 155 11.31 26.43 -17.11
N LEU A 156 11.54 25.63 -16.05
CA LEU A 156 12.04 24.26 -16.15
C LEU A 156 10.91 23.22 -16.23
N GLU A 157 9.68 23.61 -15.92
CA GLU A 157 8.49 22.74 -15.88
C GLU A 157 8.23 22.00 -17.22
N PRO A 158 8.35 22.61 -18.41
CA PRO A 158 8.09 21.91 -19.68
C PRO A 158 9.06 20.77 -19.99
N SER A 159 10.13 20.61 -19.20
CA SER A 159 11.10 19.54 -19.41
C SER A 159 10.47 18.17 -19.12
N PRO A 160 10.60 17.17 -20.02
CA PRO A 160 10.07 15.82 -19.80
C PRO A 160 10.58 15.16 -18.52
N TYR A 161 11.82 15.47 -18.10
CA TYR A 161 12.41 14.98 -16.85
C TYR A 161 11.70 15.54 -15.62
N VAL A 162 11.31 16.82 -15.66
CA VAL A 162 10.58 17.48 -14.57
C VAL A 162 9.14 17.00 -14.54
N GLN A 163 8.46 16.95 -15.68
CA GLN A 163 7.09 16.42 -15.79
C GLN A 163 6.99 14.98 -15.29
N THR A 164 7.90 14.09 -15.71
CA THR A 164 7.95 12.69 -15.22
C THR A 164 8.21 12.65 -13.70
N GLY A 165 9.08 13.52 -13.19
CA GLY A 165 9.35 13.65 -11.76
C GLY A 165 8.14 14.12 -10.95
N LEU A 166 7.40 15.10 -11.46
CA LEU A 166 6.17 15.63 -10.87
C LEU A 166 5.06 14.59 -10.87
N LEU A 167 4.87 13.90 -12.00
CA LEU A 167 3.92 12.82 -12.14
C LEU A 167 4.17 11.70 -11.12
N ASN A 168 5.40 11.21 -11.02
CA ASN A 168 5.76 10.18 -10.05
C ASN A 168 5.61 10.69 -8.60
N LEU A 169 5.95 11.95 -8.30
CA LEU A 169 5.71 12.55 -6.99
C LEU A 169 4.22 12.55 -6.63
N TYR A 170 3.36 13.10 -7.49
CA TYR A 170 1.93 13.20 -7.23
C TYR A 170 1.28 11.82 -7.14
N ALA A 171 1.65 10.89 -8.03
CA ALA A 171 1.18 9.51 -7.96
C ALA A 171 1.59 8.81 -6.64
N ARG A 172 2.82 9.04 -6.16
CA ARG A 172 3.34 8.49 -4.89
C ARG A 172 2.69 9.12 -3.66
N CYS A 173 2.34 10.39 -3.74
CA CYS A 173 1.60 11.13 -2.70
C CYS A 173 0.08 10.94 -2.78
N GLU A 174 -0.42 10.10 -3.70
CA GLU A 174 -1.84 9.80 -3.87
C GLU A 174 -2.69 11.01 -4.30
N GLU A 175 -2.04 12.07 -4.80
CA GLU A 175 -2.64 13.25 -5.42
C GLU A 175 -2.96 12.99 -6.90
N VAL A 176 -3.86 12.04 -7.15
CA VAL A 176 -4.13 11.48 -8.49
C VAL A 176 -4.67 12.54 -9.47
N ALA A 177 -5.43 13.53 -9.00
CA ALA A 177 -5.92 14.61 -9.85
C ALA A 177 -4.77 15.48 -10.41
N LEU A 178 -3.79 15.83 -9.56
CA LEU A 178 -2.60 16.57 -9.97
C LEU A 178 -1.71 15.71 -10.89
N ALA A 179 -1.54 14.43 -10.54
CA ALA A 179 -0.83 13.47 -11.39
C ALA A 179 -1.46 13.40 -12.78
N ARG A 180 -2.79 13.29 -12.87
CA ARG A 180 -3.51 13.21 -14.14
C ARG A 180 -3.35 14.48 -14.97
N SER A 181 -3.45 15.65 -14.34
CA SER A 181 -3.23 16.94 -15.02
C SER A 181 -1.84 17.02 -15.67
N VAL A 182 -0.79 16.63 -14.94
CA VAL A 182 0.58 16.58 -15.49
C VAL A 182 0.66 15.56 -16.64
N PHE A 183 0.11 14.35 -16.46
CA PHE A 183 0.11 13.31 -17.49
C PHE A 183 -0.60 13.75 -18.78
N ASP A 184 -1.73 14.45 -18.66
CA ASP A 184 -2.47 14.97 -19.79
C ASP A 184 -1.67 16.01 -20.57
N GLY A 185 -0.96 16.90 -19.86
CA GLY A 185 -0.06 17.90 -20.44
C GLY A 185 1.17 17.32 -21.16
N MET A 186 1.50 16.04 -20.97
CA MET A 186 2.65 15.37 -21.62
C MET A 186 2.34 14.82 -23.04
N ALA A 187 1.26 15.28 -23.69
CA ALA A 187 0.58 14.62 -24.82
C ALA A 187 1.46 14.07 -25.97
N GLU A 188 2.62 14.65 -26.26
CA GLU A 188 3.51 14.23 -27.36
C GLU A 188 4.67 13.30 -26.92
N ASP A 189 5.04 13.28 -25.63
CA ASP A 189 6.28 12.67 -25.12
C ASP A 189 6.06 11.66 -23.96
N ARG A 190 4.87 11.03 -23.89
CA ARG A 190 4.56 10.05 -22.83
C ARG A 190 5.38 8.77 -23.00
N ASN A 191 6.51 8.71 -22.30
CA ASN A 191 7.34 7.51 -22.22
C ASN A 191 6.72 6.44 -21.28
N LEU A 192 7.27 5.23 -21.34
CA LEU A 192 6.88 4.09 -20.48
C LEU A 192 6.75 4.48 -19.00
N VAL A 193 7.73 5.23 -18.47
CA VAL A 193 7.74 5.64 -17.05
C VAL A 193 6.54 6.51 -16.69
N ALA A 194 6.09 7.39 -17.58
CA ALA A 194 4.91 8.23 -17.36
C ALA A 194 3.64 7.37 -17.26
N TRP A 195 3.45 6.44 -18.22
CA TRP A 195 2.33 5.50 -18.21
C TRP A 195 2.33 4.64 -16.94
N SER A 196 3.46 4.01 -16.60
CA SER A 196 3.58 3.16 -15.41
C SER A 196 3.34 3.94 -14.12
N SER A 197 3.82 5.19 -14.04
CA SER A 197 3.61 6.05 -12.87
C SER A 197 2.14 6.42 -12.69
N MET A 198 1.42 6.74 -13.77
CA MET A 198 0.01 7.09 -13.69
C MET A 198 -0.88 5.87 -13.38
N ILE A 199 -0.63 4.73 -14.03
CA ILE A 199 -1.28 3.44 -13.71
C ILE A 199 -1.02 3.07 -12.24
N GLY A 200 0.22 3.21 -11.77
CA GLY A 200 0.60 3.02 -10.38
C GLY A 200 -0.16 3.96 -9.44
N GLY A 201 -0.33 5.24 -9.78
CA GLY A 201 -1.11 6.22 -9.02
C GLY A 201 -2.57 5.81 -8.85
N TYR A 202 -3.24 5.44 -9.96
CA TYR A 202 -4.62 4.93 -9.91
C TYR A 202 -4.74 3.64 -9.07
N SER A 203 -3.79 2.71 -9.23
CA SER A 203 -3.70 1.48 -8.43
C SER A 203 -3.53 1.76 -6.93
N ARG A 204 -2.79 2.81 -6.56
CA ARG A 204 -2.60 3.20 -5.15
C ARG A 204 -3.91 3.63 -4.49
N VAL A 205 -4.68 4.48 -5.15
CA VAL A 205 -5.95 5.05 -4.64
C VAL A 205 -7.16 4.12 -4.84
N GLY A 206 -6.99 2.99 -5.56
CA GLY A 206 -8.07 2.02 -5.76
C GLY A 206 -9.04 2.37 -6.90
N MET A 207 -8.56 3.19 -7.85
CA MET A 207 -9.25 3.55 -9.10
C MET A 207 -8.91 2.52 -10.18
N VAL A 208 -9.43 1.29 -10.00
CA VAL A 208 -8.99 0.12 -10.77
C VAL A 208 -9.49 0.16 -12.21
N ASN A 209 -10.71 0.65 -12.45
CA ASN A 209 -11.23 0.80 -13.82
C ASN A 209 -10.36 1.79 -14.60
N GLU A 210 -10.03 2.94 -13.98
CA GLU A 210 -9.19 3.97 -14.58
C GLU A 210 -7.76 3.50 -14.81
N ALA A 211 -7.20 2.69 -13.90
CA ALA A 211 -5.90 2.05 -14.10
C ALA A 211 -5.89 1.10 -15.30
N LEU A 212 -6.96 0.32 -15.49
CA LEU A 212 -7.09 -0.66 -16.57
C LEU A 212 -7.41 0.00 -17.91
N ASP A 213 -8.24 1.04 -17.92
CA ASP A 213 -8.51 1.83 -19.12
C ASP A 213 -7.23 2.53 -19.58
N LEU A 214 -6.47 3.11 -18.65
CA LEU A 214 -5.17 3.69 -19.00
C LEU A 214 -4.15 2.63 -19.48
N PHE A 215 -4.20 1.41 -18.94
CA PHE A 215 -3.41 0.29 -19.45
C PHE A 215 -3.81 -0.14 -20.87
N ARG A 216 -5.10 -0.03 -21.23
CA ARG A 216 -5.58 -0.26 -22.60
C ARG A 216 -5.14 0.86 -23.53
N ASP A 217 -5.24 2.11 -23.09
CA ASP A 217 -4.78 3.29 -23.84
C ASP A 217 -3.27 3.23 -24.11
N MET A 218 -2.48 2.80 -23.13
CA MET A 218 -1.03 2.57 -23.26
C MET A 218 -0.73 1.59 -24.41
N GLN A 219 -1.48 0.49 -24.49
CA GLN A 219 -1.34 -0.51 -25.55
C GLN A 219 -1.79 0.04 -26.91
N ALA A 220 -2.89 0.80 -26.95
CA ALA A 220 -3.37 1.45 -28.17
C ALA A 220 -2.37 2.49 -28.71
N ALA A 221 -1.64 3.15 -27.82
CA ALA A 221 -0.54 4.06 -28.15
C ALA A 221 0.76 3.34 -28.58
N GLY A 222 0.78 2.01 -28.65
CA GLY A 222 1.95 1.23 -29.04
C GLY A 222 3.06 1.15 -27.98
N VAL A 223 2.78 1.56 -26.74
CA VAL A 223 3.76 1.49 -25.64
C VAL A 223 3.67 0.12 -24.98
N HIS A 224 4.76 -0.65 -25.03
CA HIS A 224 4.80 -1.98 -24.43
C HIS A 224 5.01 -1.91 -22.91
N PRO A 225 4.16 -2.58 -22.11
CA PRO A 225 4.32 -2.62 -20.66
C PRO A 225 5.51 -3.49 -20.24
N ASP A 226 6.21 -3.05 -19.22
CA ASP A 226 7.30 -3.78 -18.54
C ASP A 226 6.81 -4.44 -17.24
N GLU A 227 7.70 -5.15 -16.56
CA GLU A 227 7.43 -5.84 -15.29
C GLU A 227 6.85 -4.89 -14.23
N VAL A 228 7.36 -3.66 -14.15
CA VAL A 228 6.91 -2.63 -13.20
C VAL A 228 5.46 -2.20 -13.48
N THR A 229 5.12 -2.05 -14.77
CA THR A 229 3.76 -1.76 -15.21
C THR A 229 2.83 -2.91 -14.83
N MET A 230 3.24 -4.16 -15.09
CA MET A 230 2.44 -5.34 -14.80
C MET A 230 2.19 -5.52 -13.29
N VAL A 231 3.20 -5.28 -12.44
CA VAL A 231 3.02 -5.27 -10.97
C VAL A 231 1.95 -4.26 -10.56
N SER A 232 1.94 -3.06 -11.16
CA SER A 232 0.97 -2.00 -10.84
C SER A 232 -0.46 -2.40 -11.20
N VAL A 233 -0.65 -2.98 -12.39
CA VAL A 233 -1.96 -3.47 -12.88
C VAL A 233 -2.45 -4.66 -12.06
N ILE A 234 -1.59 -5.62 -11.76
CA ILE A 234 -1.92 -6.78 -10.91
C ILE A 234 -2.30 -6.35 -9.50
N SER A 235 -1.56 -5.39 -8.93
CA SER A 235 -1.85 -4.83 -7.61
C SER A 235 -3.21 -4.12 -7.57
N ALA A 236 -3.60 -3.47 -8.68
CA ALA A 236 -4.93 -2.87 -8.80
C ALA A 236 -6.02 -3.95 -8.75
N CYS A 237 -5.85 -5.02 -9.52
CA CYS A 237 -6.77 -6.17 -9.52
C CYS A 237 -6.87 -6.81 -8.13
N ALA A 238 -5.74 -7.02 -7.45
CA ALA A 238 -5.66 -7.57 -6.10
C ALA A 238 -6.48 -6.73 -5.09
N LYS A 239 -6.31 -5.40 -5.12
CA LYS A 239 -7.04 -4.48 -4.23
C LYS A 239 -8.53 -4.46 -4.48
N ALA A 240 -8.96 -4.51 -5.74
CA ALA A 240 -10.37 -4.60 -6.11
C ALA A 240 -10.98 -5.99 -5.89
N GLY A 241 -10.16 -7.04 -5.75
CA GLY A 241 -10.64 -8.42 -5.82
C GLY A 241 -11.19 -8.80 -7.20
N ALA A 242 -10.69 -8.17 -8.26
CA ALA A 242 -11.11 -8.39 -9.64
C ALA A 242 -10.37 -9.61 -10.23
N LEU A 243 -10.90 -10.79 -9.99
CA LEU A 243 -10.30 -12.07 -10.36
C LEU A 243 -10.21 -12.28 -11.88
N ASP A 244 -11.26 -11.93 -12.63
CA ASP A 244 -11.31 -12.21 -14.06
C ASP A 244 -10.35 -11.31 -14.83
N LEU A 245 -10.31 -10.02 -14.47
CA LEU A 245 -9.29 -9.07 -14.90
C LEU A 245 -7.89 -9.54 -14.49
N GLY A 246 -7.68 -9.96 -13.24
CA GLY A 246 -6.39 -10.49 -12.78
C GLY A 246 -5.92 -11.70 -13.58
N ARG A 247 -6.83 -12.62 -13.94
CA ARG A 247 -6.53 -13.77 -14.84
C ARG A 247 -6.20 -13.32 -16.25
N TRP A 248 -6.94 -12.35 -16.79
CA TRP A 248 -6.67 -11.80 -18.11
C TRP A 248 -5.28 -11.14 -18.17
N VAL A 249 -4.91 -10.38 -17.14
CA VAL A 249 -3.59 -9.75 -17.01
C VAL A 249 -2.49 -10.82 -16.91
N HIS A 250 -2.68 -11.87 -16.10
CA HIS A 250 -1.71 -12.97 -16.02
C HIS A 250 -1.53 -13.69 -17.36
N ALA A 251 -2.62 -14.03 -18.04
CA ALA A 251 -2.57 -14.62 -19.37
C ALA A 251 -1.97 -13.67 -20.43
N PHE A 252 -2.05 -12.36 -20.24
CA PHE A 252 -1.37 -11.38 -21.07
C PHE A 252 0.15 -11.41 -20.87
N ILE A 253 0.63 -11.49 -19.62
CA ILE A 253 2.06 -11.63 -19.27
C ILE A 253 2.66 -12.83 -20.00
N ASP A 254 2.00 -13.99 -19.87
CA ASP A 254 2.45 -15.24 -20.50
C ASP A 254 2.50 -15.11 -22.03
N ARG A 255 1.44 -14.60 -22.65
CA ARG A 255 1.34 -14.45 -24.12
C ARG A 255 2.34 -13.46 -24.69
N LYS A 256 2.70 -12.43 -23.94
CA LYS A 256 3.68 -11.41 -24.36
C LYS A 256 5.12 -11.80 -23.99
N GLY A 257 5.32 -12.91 -23.28
CA GLY A 257 6.65 -13.34 -22.84
C GLY A 257 7.32 -12.34 -21.91
N ILE A 258 6.54 -11.61 -21.09
CA ILE A 258 7.08 -10.67 -20.11
C ILE A 258 7.79 -11.49 -19.03
N THR A 259 9.02 -11.12 -18.70
CA THR A 259 9.82 -11.85 -17.72
C THR A 259 9.15 -11.79 -16.35
N VAL A 260 8.86 -12.96 -15.76
CA VAL A 260 8.28 -13.05 -14.43
C VAL A 260 9.40 -13.15 -13.40
N ASP A 261 9.80 -12.00 -12.87
CA ASP A 261 10.77 -11.90 -11.78
C ASP A 261 10.14 -12.20 -10.39
N LEU A 262 10.95 -12.12 -9.33
CA LEU A 262 10.49 -12.36 -7.95
C LEU A 262 9.39 -11.38 -7.52
N GLU A 263 9.46 -10.12 -7.97
CA GLU A 263 8.48 -9.09 -7.59
C GLU A 263 7.14 -9.34 -8.29
N LEU A 264 7.16 -9.63 -9.59
CA LEU A 264 5.96 -9.96 -10.38
C LEU A 264 5.32 -11.27 -9.91
N SER A 265 6.14 -12.29 -9.59
CA SER A 265 5.65 -13.55 -8.97
C SER A 265 4.94 -13.30 -7.65
N THR A 266 5.53 -12.47 -6.78
CA THR A 266 4.94 -12.10 -5.49
C THR A 266 3.63 -11.33 -5.66
N ALA A 267 3.57 -10.42 -6.63
CA ALA A 267 2.36 -9.69 -6.96
C ALA A 267 1.24 -10.61 -7.48
N LEU A 268 1.57 -11.64 -8.28
CA LEU A 268 0.61 -12.65 -8.74
C LEU A 268 0.06 -13.50 -7.58
N ILE A 269 0.91 -13.89 -6.62
CA ILE A 269 0.48 -14.57 -5.39
C ILE A 269 -0.51 -13.70 -4.61
N ASP A 270 -0.14 -12.43 -4.35
CA ASP A 270 -1.00 -11.47 -3.63
C ASP A 270 -2.33 -11.25 -4.34
N MET A 271 -2.32 -11.14 -5.66
CA MET A 271 -3.52 -10.97 -6.48
C MET A 271 -4.45 -12.18 -6.37
N TYR A 272 -3.97 -13.39 -6.61
CA TYR A 272 -4.83 -14.58 -6.51
C TYR A 272 -5.35 -14.79 -5.10
N ALA A 273 -4.54 -14.53 -4.07
CA ALA A 273 -4.96 -14.61 -2.68
C ALA A 273 -6.08 -13.59 -2.38
N LYS A 274 -5.90 -12.31 -2.74
CA LYS A 274 -6.88 -11.23 -2.48
C LYS A 274 -8.10 -11.25 -3.41
N CYS A 275 -8.06 -11.99 -4.51
CA CYS A 275 -9.20 -12.25 -5.38
C CYS A 275 -9.99 -13.53 -5.02
N GLY A 276 -9.64 -14.19 -3.91
CA GLY A 276 -10.41 -15.32 -3.39
C GLY A 276 -10.09 -16.67 -4.04
N LEU A 277 -8.93 -16.81 -4.69
CA LEU A 277 -8.50 -18.04 -5.36
C LEU A 277 -7.15 -18.52 -4.80
N ILE A 278 -7.13 -18.86 -3.51
CA ILE A 278 -5.92 -19.21 -2.76
C ILE A 278 -5.14 -20.38 -3.37
N GLU A 279 -5.84 -21.35 -3.96
CA GLU A 279 -5.20 -22.50 -4.62
C GLU A 279 -4.30 -22.07 -5.78
N ARG A 280 -4.71 -21.07 -6.57
CA ARG A 280 -3.86 -20.55 -7.65
C ARG A 280 -2.70 -19.72 -7.12
N ALA A 281 -2.89 -19.00 -6.01
CA ALA A 281 -1.77 -18.33 -5.35
C ALA A 281 -0.72 -19.36 -4.90
N ARG A 282 -1.16 -20.50 -4.35
CA ARG A 282 -0.29 -21.60 -3.95
C ARG A 282 0.44 -22.23 -5.14
N LEU A 283 -0.24 -22.45 -6.26
CA LEU A 283 0.40 -22.95 -7.49
C LEU A 283 1.50 -22.01 -8.00
N VAL A 284 1.25 -20.69 -8.03
CA VAL A 284 2.28 -19.71 -8.41
C VAL A 284 3.45 -19.76 -7.42
N PHE A 285 3.17 -19.78 -6.12
CA PHE A 285 4.20 -19.90 -5.09
C PHE A 285 5.02 -21.18 -5.22
N ASP A 286 4.41 -22.33 -5.46
CA ASP A 286 5.08 -23.62 -5.60
C ASP A 286 5.90 -23.73 -6.91
N ALA A 287 5.51 -23.00 -7.96
CA ALA A 287 6.25 -22.94 -9.22
C ALA A 287 7.52 -22.07 -9.17
N MET A 288 7.67 -21.18 -8.18
CA MET A 288 8.86 -20.33 -8.04
C MET A 288 10.12 -21.17 -7.78
N VAL A 289 11.19 -20.94 -8.56
CA VAL A 289 12.49 -21.61 -8.35
C VAL A 289 13.15 -21.09 -7.08
N GLU A 290 13.24 -19.76 -6.97
CA GLU A 290 13.73 -19.07 -5.78
C GLU A 290 12.59 -18.28 -5.13
N ARG A 291 12.60 -18.20 -3.79
CA ARG A 291 11.58 -17.48 -3.02
C ARG A 291 12.28 -16.62 -1.99
N ASP A 292 12.08 -15.31 -2.09
CA ASP A 292 12.57 -14.37 -1.09
C ASP A 292 11.59 -14.26 0.08
N THR A 293 11.98 -13.56 1.14
CA THR A 293 11.11 -13.34 2.31
C THR A 293 9.74 -12.79 1.93
N LYS A 294 9.65 -11.91 0.91
CA LYS A 294 8.38 -11.31 0.48
C LYS A 294 7.40 -12.35 -0.07
N ALA A 295 7.86 -13.26 -0.93
CA ALA A 295 7.02 -14.32 -1.49
C ALA A 295 6.44 -15.24 -0.38
N TRP A 296 7.28 -15.61 0.61
CA TRP A 296 6.84 -16.38 1.78
C TRP A 296 5.80 -15.61 2.61
N SER A 297 6.08 -14.34 2.92
CA SER A 297 5.14 -13.49 3.68
C SER A 297 3.80 -13.34 2.94
N ALA A 298 3.82 -13.12 1.62
CA ALA A 298 2.61 -12.96 0.80
C ALA A 298 1.71 -14.21 0.84
N MET A 299 2.30 -15.40 0.72
CA MET A 299 1.55 -16.65 0.80
C MET A 299 1.00 -16.90 2.21
N ILE A 300 1.78 -16.67 3.27
CA ILE A 300 1.34 -16.82 4.67
C ILE A 300 0.19 -15.87 5.00
N VAL A 301 0.30 -14.60 4.61
CA VAL A 301 -0.77 -13.60 4.78
C VAL A 301 -2.01 -14.01 3.98
N GLY A 302 -1.84 -14.48 2.75
CA GLY A 302 -2.93 -15.00 1.92
C GLY A 302 -3.69 -16.13 2.61
N LEU A 303 -2.98 -17.13 3.15
CA LEU A 303 -3.59 -18.25 3.89
C LEU A 303 -4.35 -17.76 5.14
N ALA A 304 -3.77 -16.83 5.90
CA ALA A 304 -4.39 -16.24 7.08
C ALA A 304 -5.69 -15.47 6.74
N MET A 305 -5.71 -14.73 5.63
CA MET A 305 -6.90 -14.03 5.14
C MET A 305 -8.03 -14.99 4.73
N HIS A 306 -7.69 -16.21 4.33
CA HIS A 306 -8.65 -17.27 3.99
C HIS A 306 -9.08 -18.13 5.19
N GLY A 307 -8.55 -17.85 6.38
CA GLY A 307 -8.83 -18.62 7.59
C GLY A 307 -8.09 -19.96 7.66
N LEU A 308 -7.17 -20.24 6.73
CA LEU A 308 -6.40 -21.48 6.66
C LEU A 308 -5.18 -21.42 7.60
N ALA A 309 -5.44 -21.38 8.91
CA ALA A 309 -4.38 -21.19 9.91
C ALA A 309 -3.35 -22.32 9.92
N GLU A 310 -3.79 -23.58 9.82
CA GLU A 310 -2.88 -24.73 9.81
C GLU A 310 -1.87 -24.63 8.67
N ASP A 311 -2.34 -24.31 7.46
CA ASP A 311 -1.48 -24.11 6.30
C ASP A 311 -0.54 -22.91 6.47
N ALA A 312 -1.03 -21.80 7.03
CA ALA A 312 -0.23 -20.61 7.27
C ALA A 312 0.91 -20.87 8.26
N LEU A 313 0.61 -21.52 9.38
CA LEU A 313 1.56 -21.87 10.44
C LEU A 313 2.53 -22.98 10.00
N GLY A 314 2.04 -23.96 9.21
CA GLY A 314 2.87 -24.98 8.58
C GLY A 314 3.87 -24.37 7.60
N LEU A 315 3.43 -23.41 6.78
CA LEU A 315 4.31 -22.71 5.83
C LEU A 315 5.34 -21.83 6.55
N PHE A 316 4.95 -21.16 7.64
CA PHE A 316 5.88 -20.43 8.50
C PHE A 316 6.94 -21.37 9.13
N SER A 317 6.53 -22.52 9.63
CA SER A 317 7.45 -23.53 10.17
C SER A 317 8.46 -24.00 9.12
N ARG A 318 8.00 -24.23 7.87
CA ARG A 318 8.87 -24.57 6.74
C ARG A 318 9.84 -23.44 6.38
N MET A 319 9.40 -22.18 6.43
CA MET A 319 10.25 -21.00 6.21
C MET A 319 11.42 -20.97 7.22
N LEU A 320 11.13 -21.24 8.50
CA LEU A 320 12.15 -21.32 9.55
C LEU A 320 13.12 -22.49 9.35
N GLN A 321 12.61 -23.68 8.97
CA GLN A 321 13.44 -24.85 8.67
C GLN A 321 14.41 -24.60 7.51
N LEU A 322 13.98 -23.85 6.50
CA LEU A 322 14.81 -23.43 5.36
C LEU A 322 15.75 -22.26 5.70
N LYS A 323 15.79 -21.81 6.96
CA LYS A 323 16.61 -20.69 7.45
C LYS A 323 16.34 -19.36 6.72
N ILE A 324 15.15 -19.20 6.18
CA ILE A 324 14.71 -17.95 5.54
C ILE A 324 14.25 -17.02 6.66
N ARG A 325 14.91 -15.87 6.81
CA ARG A 325 14.62 -14.94 7.91
C ARG A 325 13.23 -14.30 7.74
N PRO A 326 12.31 -14.47 8.69
CA PRO A 326 11.04 -13.74 8.72
C PRO A 326 11.23 -12.24 8.92
N ASN A 327 10.22 -11.47 8.51
CA ASN A 327 10.14 -10.03 8.78
C ASN A 327 8.81 -9.68 9.45
N ASN A 328 8.55 -8.38 9.69
CA ASN A 328 7.29 -7.91 10.27
C ASN A 328 6.05 -8.40 9.51
N VAL A 329 6.09 -8.42 8.18
CA VAL A 329 4.97 -8.87 7.33
C VAL A 329 4.69 -10.37 7.51
N THR A 330 5.73 -11.19 7.64
CA THR A 330 5.56 -12.62 7.96
C THR A 330 4.80 -12.79 9.27
N PHE A 331 5.20 -12.07 10.33
CA PHE A 331 4.52 -12.15 11.63
C PHE A 331 3.12 -11.53 11.62
N ILE A 332 2.82 -10.53 10.78
CA ILE A 332 1.43 -10.08 10.57
C ILE A 332 0.58 -11.26 10.08
N GLY A 333 1.05 -12.02 9.08
CA GLY A 333 0.35 -13.20 8.57
C GLY A 333 0.14 -14.28 9.63
N VAL A 334 1.20 -14.63 10.37
CA VAL A 334 1.14 -15.64 11.46
C VAL A 334 0.17 -15.22 12.57
N LEU A 335 0.28 -13.98 13.06
CA LEU A 335 -0.58 -13.50 14.14
C LEU A 335 -2.03 -13.32 13.69
N SER A 336 -2.26 -12.93 12.44
CA SER A 336 -3.62 -12.87 11.86
C SER A 336 -4.24 -14.26 11.75
N ALA A 337 -3.46 -15.28 11.38
CA ALA A 337 -3.93 -16.66 11.34
C ALA A 337 -4.39 -17.13 12.73
N CYS A 338 -3.61 -16.80 13.78
CA CYS A 338 -4.00 -17.05 15.17
C CYS A 338 -5.27 -16.27 15.54
N ALA A 339 -5.32 -14.96 15.24
CA ALA A 339 -6.44 -14.08 15.57
C ALA A 339 -7.76 -14.56 14.95
N HIS A 340 -7.72 -15.00 13.69
CA HIS A 340 -8.91 -15.45 12.96
C HIS A 340 -9.43 -16.82 13.40
N ASN A 341 -8.63 -17.58 14.16
CA ASN A 341 -8.96 -18.94 14.64
C ASN A 341 -8.97 -19.05 16.17
N GLY A 342 -8.73 -17.95 16.90
CA GLY A 342 -8.74 -17.95 18.37
C GLY A 342 -7.57 -18.71 19.01
N LEU A 343 -6.45 -18.87 18.29
CA LEU A 343 -5.28 -19.62 18.77
C LEU A 343 -4.41 -18.73 19.69
N VAL A 344 -4.91 -18.45 20.89
CA VAL A 344 -4.28 -17.49 21.82
C VAL A 344 -2.87 -17.93 22.20
N ASP A 345 -2.68 -19.19 22.58
CA ASP A 345 -1.38 -19.69 23.05
C ASP A 345 -0.32 -19.70 21.95
N ASP A 346 -0.71 -20.09 20.73
CA ASP A 346 0.16 -19.97 19.56
C ASP A 346 0.49 -18.51 19.24
N GLY A 347 -0.49 -17.60 19.32
CA GLY A 347 -0.26 -16.17 19.14
C GLY A 347 0.76 -15.61 20.13
N ARG A 348 0.65 -15.94 21.42
CA ARG A 348 1.63 -15.56 22.45
C ARG A 348 3.01 -16.14 22.15
N ARG A 349 3.08 -17.42 21.77
CA ARG A 349 4.33 -18.09 21.42
C ARG A 349 5.03 -17.38 20.26
N TYR A 350 4.33 -17.13 19.15
CA TYR A 350 4.90 -16.47 17.98
C TYR A 350 5.26 -15.00 18.24
N TRP A 351 4.53 -14.32 19.12
CA TRP A 351 4.91 -12.99 19.59
C TRP A 351 6.28 -13.01 20.29
N SER A 352 6.50 -13.95 21.22
CA SER A 352 7.80 -14.12 21.88
C SER A 352 8.90 -14.48 20.89
N THR A 353 8.63 -15.40 19.95
CA THR A 353 9.59 -15.77 18.89
C THR A 353 10.01 -14.56 18.05
N MET A 354 9.08 -13.67 17.69
CA MET A 354 9.39 -12.44 16.95
C MET A 354 10.39 -11.56 17.72
N GLN A 355 10.17 -11.40 19.03
CA GLN A 355 11.03 -10.59 19.90
C GLN A 355 12.42 -11.22 20.05
N GLU A 356 12.49 -12.54 20.27
CA GLU A 356 13.75 -13.31 20.37
C GLU A 356 14.59 -13.22 19.09
N MET A 357 13.96 -13.14 17.92
CA MET A 357 14.63 -12.94 16.63
C MET A 357 15.11 -11.49 16.40
N GLY A 358 14.92 -10.59 17.38
CA GLY A 358 15.30 -9.18 17.31
C GLY A 358 14.47 -8.38 16.32
N ILE A 359 13.27 -8.84 15.98
CA ILE A 359 12.36 -8.16 15.04
C ILE A 359 11.51 -7.17 15.84
N LYS A 360 11.73 -5.87 15.61
CA LYS A 360 10.95 -4.80 16.26
C LYS A 360 9.53 -4.78 15.69
N ALA A 361 8.57 -5.12 16.55
CA ALA A 361 7.14 -5.12 16.23
C ALA A 361 6.68 -3.80 15.59
N SER A 362 6.00 -3.90 14.45
CA SER A 362 5.30 -2.76 13.84
C SER A 362 3.92 -2.55 14.45
N MET A 363 3.28 -1.44 14.11
CA MET A 363 1.93 -1.11 14.56
C MET A 363 0.91 -2.20 14.23
N GLU A 364 1.05 -2.81 13.06
CA GLU A 364 0.20 -3.89 12.56
C GLU A 364 0.39 -5.19 13.35
N ASN A 365 1.63 -5.50 13.79
CA ASN A 365 1.87 -6.66 14.66
C ASN A 365 1.12 -6.50 15.99
N TYR A 366 1.18 -5.33 16.62
CA TYR A 366 0.39 -5.03 17.82
C TYR A 366 -1.10 -5.13 17.54
N GLY A 367 -1.56 -4.60 16.40
CA GLY A 367 -2.95 -4.70 15.97
C GLY A 367 -3.46 -6.15 15.90
N CYS A 368 -2.66 -7.08 15.38
CA CYS A 368 -3.01 -8.50 15.31
C CYS A 368 -3.12 -9.15 16.69
N MET A 369 -2.21 -8.84 17.63
CA MET A 369 -2.29 -9.35 19.01
C MET A 369 -3.51 -8.80 19.75
N VAL A 370 -3.80 -7.51 19.61
CA VAL A 370 -4.99 -6.91 20.21
C VAL A 370 -6.25 -7.53 19.62
N ASP A 371 -6.30 -7.74 18.30
CA ASP A 371 -7.43 -8.41 17.64
C ASP A 371 -7.64 -9.84 18.17
N LEU A 372 -6.56 -10.63 18.30
CA LEU A 372 -6.59 -11.97 18.88
C LEU A 372 -7.15 -11.98 20.30
N LEU A 373 -6.63 -11.13 21.19
CA LEU A 373 -7.06 -11.07 22.60
C LEU A 373 -8.51 -10.59 22.71
N CYS A 374 -8.88 -9.54 21.95
CA CYS A 374 -10.23 -9.01 21.89
C CYS A 374 -11.26 -10.06 21.44
N ARG A 375 -11.00 -10.77 20.34
CA ARG A 375 -11.92 -11.82 19.82
C ARG A 375 -12.03 -13.02 20.76
N SER A 376 -10.99 -13.30 21.52
CA SER A 376 -10.95 -14.40 22.48
C SER A 376 -11.56 -14.02 23.84
N GLY A 377 -12.15 -12.83 23.97
CA GLY A 377 -12.79 -12.36 25.21
C GLY A 377 -11.81 -11.93 26.32
N LEU A 378 -10.51 -11.85 26.02
CA LEU A 378 -9.44 -11.50 26.97
C LEU A 378 -9.26 -9.97 27.04
N LEU A 379 -10.35 -9.24 27.32
CA LEU A 379 -10.38 -7.77 27.23
C LEU A 379 -9.39 -7.08 28.18
N ASP A 380 -9.20 -7.62 29.39
CA ASP A 380 -8.30 -7.03 30.39
C ASP A 380 -6.83 -7.19 30.01
N GLU A 381 -6.49 -8.35 29.45
CA GLU A 381 -5.16 -8.61 28.88
C GLU A 381 -4.92 -7.72 27.66
N ALA A 382 -5.91 -7.59 26.77
CA ALA A 382 -5.83 -6.71 25.61
C ALA A 382 -5.59 -5.25 26.03
N TYR A 383 -6.32 -4.78 27.04
CA TYR A 383 -6.15 -3.43 27.57
C TYR A 383 -4.76 -3.23 28.19
N SER A 384 -4.32 -4.16 29.04
CA SER A 384 -2.97 -4.13 29.63
C SER A 384 -1.88 -4.09 28.55
N PHE A 385 -2.02 -4.96 27.54
CA PHE A 385 -1.12 -5.02 26.39
C PHE A 385 -1.04 -3.69 25.64
N VAL A 386 -2.18 -3.03 25.38
CA VAL A 386 -2.23 -1.72 24.72
C VAL A 386 -1.57 -0.62 25.57
N THR A 387 -1.82 -0.62 26.87
CA THR A 387 -1.19 0.36 27.78
C THR A 387 0.33 0.17 27.92
N GLY A 388 0.83 -1.05 27.73
CA GLY A 388 2.25 -1.39 27.76
C GLY A 388 3.01 -1.18 26.45
N MET A 389 2.35 -0.68 25.39
CA MET A 389 3.00 -0.50 24.10
C MET A 389 4.08 0.59 24.11
N PRO A 390 5.26 0.34 23.51
CA PRO A 390 6.34 1.34 23.42
C PRO A 390 6.08 2.39 22.32
N ILE A 391 5.06 2.16 21.49
CA ILE A 391 4.61 3.05 20.41
C ILE A 391 3.17 3.47 20.67
N LEU A 392 2.83 4.72 20.33
CA LEU A 392 1.48 5.24 20.52
C LEU A 392 0.48 4.42 19.71
N PRO A 393 -0.56 3.84 20.33
CA PRO A 393 -1.54 3.04 19.61
C PRO A 393 -2.36 3.89 18.62
N ASN A 394 -2.57 3.35 17.42
CA ASN A 394 -3.37 3.98 16.37
C ASN A 394 -4.89 3.79 16.60
N SER A 395 -5.69 4.39 15.73
CA SER A 395 -7.15 4.32 15.80
C SER A 395 -7.71 2.91 15.66
N VAL A 396 -7.08 2.04 14.86
CA VAL A 396 -7.53 0.66 14.66
C VAL A 396 -7.47 -0.13 15.99
N ILE A 397 -6.39 0.00 16.74
CA ILE A 397 -6.23 -0.69 18.04
C ILE A 397 -7.29 -0.22 19.05
N TRP A 398 -7.49 1.10 19.16
CA TRP A 398 -8.50 1.65 20.06
C TRP A 398 -9.92 1.23 19.65
N ARG A 399 -10.22 1.14 18.35
CA ARG A 399 -11.51 0.61 17.88
C ARG A 399 -11.69 -0.87 18.20
N ASN A 400 -10.66 -1.69 18.05
CA ASN A 400 -10.75 -3.12 18.39
C ASN A 400 -11.06 -3.33 19.87
N LEU A 401 -10.43 -2.57 20.78
CA LEU A 401 -10.77 -2.57 22.20
C LEU A 401 -12.21 -2.10 22.44
N LEU A 402 -12.63 -1.02 21.77
CA LEU A 402 -13.95 -0.45 21.93
C LEU A 402 -15.06 -1.43 21.46
N VAL A 403 -14.86 -2.09 20.33
CA VAL A 403 -15.77 -3.13 19.83
C VAL A 403 -15.84 -4.31 20.79
N ALA A 404 -14.69 -4.81 21.28
CA ALA A 404 -14.66 -5.91 22.24
C ALA A 404 -15.30 -5.56 23.59
N SER A 405 -15.32 -4.28 23.97
CA SER A 405 -15.99 -3.80 25.18
C SER A 405 -17.51 -3.68 25.07
N GLN A 406 -18.12 -3.92 23.90
CA GLN A 406 -19.58 -3.81 23.69
C GLN A 406 -20.39 -4.72 24.62
N SER A 407 -19.85 -5.89 24.95
CA SER A 407 -20.53 -6.89 25.79
C SER A 407 -19.97 -6.94 27.23
N SER A 408 -19.08 -6.01 27.61
CA SER A 408 -18.44 -6.00 28.93
C SER A 408 -18.91 -4.82 29.79
N ASN A 409 -18.92 -5.00 31.12
CA ASN A 409 -19.23 -3.92 32.08
C ASN A 409 -18.05 -2.94 32.31
N ARG A 410 -17.02 -2.95 31.44
CA ARG A 410 -15.80 -2.15 31.58
C ARG A 410 -15.94 -0.75 30.97
N THR A 411 -16.74 0.07 31.63
CA THR A 411 -17.01 1.46 31.22
C THR A 411 -15.76 2.36 31.21
N ASP A 412 -14.73 2.00 31.97
CA ASP A 412 -13.42 2.64 32.00
C ASP A 412 -12.69 2.50 30.64
N ILE A 413 -12.67 1.29 30.07
CA ILE A 413 -12.06 1.02 28.75
C ILE A 413 -12.82 1.76 27.66
N VAL A 414 -14.16 1.70 27.70
CA VAL A 414 -15.03 2.44 26.77
C VAL A 414 -14.70 3.93 26.82
N GLY A 415 -14.65 4.53 28.01
CA GLY A 415 -14.36 5.95 28.18
C GLY A 415 -12.99 6.36 27.63
N LEU A 416 -11.93 5.59 27.93
CA LEU A 416 -10.58 5.88 27.45
C LEU A 416 -10.45 5.71 25.93
N ALA A 417 -10.92 4.58 25.40
CA ALA A 417 -10.85 4.30 23.96
C ALA A 417 -11.63 5.35 23.16
N SER A 418 -12.81 5.75 23.64
CA SER A 418 -13.60 6.85 23.04
C SER A 418 -12.80 8.14 22.95
N LYS A 419 -12.20 8.55 24.08
CA LYS A 419 -11.41 9.79 24.15
C LYS A 419 -10.23 9.74 23.17
N LYS A 420 -9.49 8.63 23.16
CA LYS A 420 -8.34 8.44 22.26
C LYS A 420 -8.73 8.45 20.79
N LEU A 421 -9.86 7.86 20.42
CA LEU A 421 -10.35 7.89 19.04
C LEU A 421 -10.70 9.29 18.56
N PHE A 422 -11.32 10.13 19.40
CA PHE A 422 -11.60 11.52 19.04
C PHE A 422 -10.35 12.41 19.03
N GLU A 423 -9.33 12.10 19.84
CA GLU A 423 -8.03 12.78 19.77
C GLU A 423 -7.29 12.46 18.46
N LEU A 424 -7.30 11.20 18.03
CA LEU A 424 -6.60 10.74 16.82
C LEU A 424 -7.34 11.08 15.53
N GLU A 425 -8.66 10.98 15.54
CA GLU A 425 -9.48 11.08 14.33
C GLU A 425 -10.80 11.83 14.62
N PRO A 426 -10.72 13.14 14.89
CA PRO A 426 -11.89 13.95 15.24
C PRO A 426 -12.91 14.05 14.11
N ARG A 427 -12.50 13.76 12.86
CA ARG A 427 -13.38 13.84 11.67
C ARG A 427 -13.78 12.48 11.12
N ASN A 428 -13.47 11.38 11.80
CA ASN A 428 -13.81 10.06 11.28
C ASN A 428 -15.22 9.61 11.73
N PRO A 429 -16.18 9.44 10.80
CA PRO A 429 -17.55 9.07 11.12
C PRO A 429 -17.68 7.69 11.77
N GLU A 430 -16.77 6.76 11.47
CA GLU A 430 -16.80 5.39 12.03
C GLU A 430 -16.78 5.44 13.57
N ASN A 431 -16.02 6.36 14.16
CA ASN A 431 -15.91 6.52 15.62
C ASN A 431 -17.22 7.01 16.25
N TYR A 432 -17.92 7.94 15.61
CA TYR A 432 -19.21 8.46 16.08
C TYR A 432 -20.30 7.40 16.02
N VAL A 433 -20.39 6.69 14.90
CA VAL A 433 -21.36 5.61 14.67
C VAL A 433 -21.15 4.48 15.68
N LEU A 434 -19.90 4.04 15.86
CA LEU A 434 -19.55 2.97 16.80
C LEU A 434 -19.94 3.32 18.25
N LEU A 435 -19.66 4.55 18.68
CA LEU A 435 -20.02 5.01 20.03
C LEU A 435 -21.51 5.23 20.21
N SER A 436 -22.17 5.74 19.18
CA SER A 436 -23.63 5.86 19.17
C SER A 436 -24.29 4.49 19.33
N ASN A 437 -23.82 3.46 18.62
CA ASN A 437 -24.31 2.08 18.77
C ASN A 437 -24.08 1.55 20.20
N LEU A 438 -22.90 1.77 20.75
CA LEU A 438 -22.56 1.40 22.13
C LEU A 438 -23.48 2.06 23.17
N TYR A 439 -23.76 3.35 23.03
CA TYR A 439 -24.67 4.06 23.93
C TYR A 439 -26.11 3.59 23.75
N ALA A 440 -26.54 3.28 22.52
CA ALA A 440 -27.86 2.73 22.25
C ALA A 440 -28.06 1.35 22.90
N LEU A 441 -27.07 0.45 22.78
CA LEU A 441 -27.07 -0.87 23.44
C LEU A 441 -27.19 -0.77 24.97
N ASN A 442 -26.60 0.28 25.56
CA ASN A 442 -26.66 0.56 26.99
C ASN A 442 -27.85 1.47 27.38
N SER A 443 -28.83 1.68 26.48
CA SER A 443 -30.01 2.55 26.70
C SER A 443 -29.68 4.00 27.09
N GLN A 444 -28.50 4.50 26.75
CA GLN A 444 -28.03 5.87 27.04
C GLN A 444 -28.38 6.85 25.91
N TRP A 445 -29.68 7.07 25.67
CA TRP A 445 -30.20 7.87 24.54
C TRP A 445 -29.74 9.34 24.54
N ASP A 446 -29.45 9.93 25.69
CA ASP A 446 -28.90 11.28 25.77
C ASP A 446 -27.49 11.37 25.19
N ARG A 447 -26.66 10.33 25.41
CA ARG A 447 -25.32 10.25 24.83
C ARG A 447 -25.37 9.96 23.33
N VAL A 448 -26.35 9.19 22.86
CA VAL A 448 -26.64 9.02 21.42
C VAL A 448 -26.94 10.36 20.76
N ARG A 449 -27.86 11.15 21.35
CA ARG A 449 -28.19 12.50 20.86
C ARG A 449 -26.97 13.43 20.88
N TYR A 450 -26.16 13.38 21.93
CA TYR A 450 -24.90 14.11 22.02
C TYR A 450 -23.91 13.71 20.91
N MET A 451 -23.75 12.42 20.61
CA MET A 451 -22.90 11.95 19.51
C MET A 451 -23.37 12.46 18.15
N ARG A 452 -24.69 12.42 17.87
CA ARG A 452 -25.26 12.97 16.62
C ARG A 452 -25.01 14.46 16.49
N LYS A 453 -25.22 15.24 17.56
CA LYS A 453 -24.93 16.68 17.59
C LYS A 453 -23.44 16.94 17.34
N LYS A 454 -22.55 16.23 18.04
CA LYS A 454 -21.10 16.35 17.89
C LYS A 454 -20.64 15.99 16.47
N MET A 455 -21.28 15.02 15.82
CA MET A 455 -21.00 14.65 14.42
C MET A 455 -21.36 15.80 13.46
N LYS A 456 -22.53 16.43 13.66
CA LYS A 456 -22.98 17.60 12.89
C LYS A 456 -22.07 18.80 13.11
N ASP A 457 -21.70 19.10 14.36
CA ASP A 457 -20.84 20.24 14.73
C ASP A 457 -19.43 20.11 14.15
N ASN A 458 -18.95 18.87 13.90
CA ASN A 458 -17.64 18.62 13.28
C ASN A 458 -17.68 18.48 11.75
N ASN A 459 -18.82 18.78 11.10
CA ASN A 459 -19.03 18.63 9.64
C ASN A 459 -18.65 17.23 9.11
N VAL A 460 -18.92 16.19 9.90
CA VAL A 460 -18.57 14.82 9.53
C VAL A 460 -19.74 14.18 8.79
N THR A 461 -19.52 13.83 7.52
CA THR A 461 -20.44 13.00 6.73
C THR A 461 -20.08 11.53 6.92
N VAL A 462 -21.09 10.64 6.93
CA VAL A 462 -20.86 9.19 7.08
C VAL A 462 -20.04 8.70 5.88
N VAL A 463 -18.90 8.02 6.13
CA VAL A 463 -18.19 7.28 5.08
C VAL A 463 -19.13 6.18 4.64
N ALA A 464 -19.68 6.33 3.45
CA ALA A 464 -20.67 5.40 2.97
C ALA A 464 -20.00 4.03 2.73
N GLY A 465 -20.57 2.98 3.33
CA GLY A 465 -20.08 1.62 3.12
C GLY A 465 -20.18 1.28 1.64
N CYS A 466 -19.06 0.91 1.03
CA CYS A 466 -18.96 0.62 -0.40
C CYS A 466 -18.66 -0.87 -0.59
N SER A 467 -19.47 -1.53 -1.41
CA SER A 467 -19.21 -2.90 -1.86
C SER A 467 -18.98 -2.88 -3.36
N SER A 468 -18.10 -3.75 -3.83
CA SER A 468 -17.78 -3.86 -5.24
C SER A 468 -17.83 -5.30 -5.72
N ILE A 469 -18.23 -5.46 -6.98
CA ILE A 469 -18.36 -6.74 -7.66
C ILE A 469 -17.85 -6.58 -9.09
N GLU A 470 -17.08 -7.54 -9.55
CA GLU A 470 -16.63 -7.62 -10.93
C GLU A 470 -17.64 -8.43 -11.75
N ILE A 471 -18.15 -7.85 -12.83
CA ILE A 471 -18.99 -8.52 -13.82
C ILE A 471 -18.49 -8.15 -15.21
N ASN A 472 -18.28 -9.16 -16.07
CA ASN A 472 -17.87 -8.97 -17.47
C ASN A 472 -16.61 -8.09 -17.65
N GLY A 473 -15.65 -8.20 -16.72
CA GLY A 473 -14.40 -7.43 -16.78
C GLY A 473 -14.54 -5.94 -16.43
N TYR A 474 -15.63 -5.57 -15.74
CA TYR A 474 -15.83 -4.22 -15.20
C TYR A 474 -16.14 -4.29 -13.71
N LEU A 475 -15.54 -3.39 -12.93
CA LEU A 475 -15.79 -3.31 -11.49
C LEU A 475 -16.95 -2.36 -11.20
N HIS A 476 -18.06 -2.91 -10.73
CA HIS A 476 -19.23 -2.16 -10.29
C HIS A 476 -19.12 -1.85 -8.81
N LYS A 477 -19.30 -0.59 -8.43
CA LYS A 477 -19.28 -0.11 -7.04
C LYS A 477 -20.70 0.26 -6.62
N PHE A 478 -21.07 -0.15 -5.41
CA PHE A 478 -22.36 0.11 -4.80
C PHE A 478 -22.16 0.84 -3.48
N VAL A 479 -22.89 1.93 -3.33
CA VAL A 479 -22.91 2.75 -2.12
C VAL A 479 -24.36 2.89 -1.68
N VAL A 480 -24.60 2.90 -0.37
CA VAL A 480 -25.96 3.04 0.18
C VAL A 480 -26.57 4.36 -0.29
N SER A 481 -27.84 4.32 -0.72
CA SER A 481 -28.59 5.46 -1.29
C SER A 481 -28.02 6.03 -2.60
N ASP A 482 -27.03 5.39 -3.21
CA ASP A 482 -26.54 5.75 -4.54
C ASP A 482 -27.42 5.12 -5.63
N GLY A 483 -28.12 5.98 -6.37
CA GLY A 483 -28.95 5.60 -7.52
C GLY A 483 -28.25 5.73 -8.87
N SER A 484 -26.94 6.00 -8.89
CA SER A 484 -26.18 6.26 -10.13
C SER A 484 -26.01 5.04 -11.02
N HIS A 485 -26.15 3.82 -10.47
CA HIS A 485 -26.00 2.60 -11.25
C HIS A 485 -27.08 2.52 -12.35
N PRO A 486 -26.71 2.30 -13.63
CA PRO A 486 -27.67 2.31 -14.75
C PRO A 486 -28.83 1.33 -14.58
N GLU A 487 -28.59 0.22 -13.89
CA GLU A 487 -29.54 -0.89 -13.69
C GLU A 487 -30.10 -0.96 -12.25
N ILE A 488 -30.12 0.17 -11.53
CA ILE A 488 -30.54 0.19 -10.12
C ILE A 488 -31.99 -0.28 -9.92
N LYS A 489 -32.87 -0.07 -10.91
CA LYS A 489 -34.29 -0.45 -10.83
C LYS A 489 -34.43 -1.97 -10.81
N GLU A 490 -33.70 -2.66 -11.67
CA GLU A 490 -33.66 -4.11 -11.79
C GLU A 490 -33.02 -4.74 -10.54
N ILE A 491 -31.93 -4.14 -10.04
CA ILE A 491 -31.29 -4.57 -8.79
C ILE A 491 -32.27 -4.50 -7.62
N ARG A 492 -33.05 -3.41 -7.52
CA ARG A 492 -34.07 -3.25 -6.47
C ARG A 492 -35.20 -4.27 -6.57
N VAL A 493 -35.52 -4.80 -7.76
CA VAL A 493 -36.48 -5.91 -7.90
C VAL A 493 -35.90 -7.17 -7.25
N VAL A 494 -34.66 -7.55 -7.58
CA VAL A 494 -33.98 -8.71 -6.99
C VAL A 494 -33.82 -8.55 -5.48
N LEU A 495 -33.54 -7.34 -4.99
CA LEU A 495 -33.48 -7.08 -3.54
C LEU A 495 -34.80 -7.35 -2.83
N ARG A 496 -35.95 -7.03 -3.45
CA ARG A 496 -37.26 -7.36 -2.88
C ARG A 496 -37.49 -8.87 -2.83
N GLU A 497 -37.09 -9.60 -3.87
CA GLU A 497 -37.16 -11.07 -3.88
C GLU A 497 -36.28 -11.70 -2.79
N ILE A 498 -35.08 -11.16 -2.58
CA ILE A 498 -34.20 -11.54 -1.47
C ILE A 498 -34.88 -11.25 -0.12
N ALA A 499 -35.43 -10.05 0.07
CA ALA A 499 -36.09 -9.66 1.30
C ALA A 499 -37.27 -10.60 1.64
N ASP A 500 -38.09 -10.94 0.65
CA ASP A 500 -39.19 -11.90 0.81
C ASP A 500 -38.70 -13.28 1.25
N GLN A 501 -37.59 -13.77 0.68
CA GLN A 501 -37.01 -15.05 1.08
C GLN A 501 -36.42 -15.01 2.50
N VAL A 502 -35.75 -13.91 2.86
CA VAL A 502 -35.23 -13.69 4.21
C VAL A 502 -36.37 -13.70 5.22
N LEU A 503 -37.49 -13.02 4.93
CA LEU A 503 -38.67 -13.02 5.79
C LEU A 503 -39.25 -14.44 5.97
N ARG A 504 -39.41 -15.20 4.88
CA ARG A 504 -39.91 -16.59 4.92
C ARG A 504 -39.00 -17.54 5.69
N SER A 505 -37.70 -17.24 5.78
CA SER A 505 -36.75 -18.03 6.56
C SER A 505 -36.89 -17.83 8.08
N GLY A 506 -37.67 -16.83 8.52
CA GLY A 506 -37.84 -16.48 9.93
C GLY A 506 -36.70 -15.62 10.50
N HIS A 507 -35.83 -15.08 9.64
CA HIS A 507 -34.76 -14.17 10.05
C HIS A 507 -35.34 -12.89 10.63
N LYS A 508 -34.88 -12.51 11.82
CA LYS A 508 -35.22 -11.22 12.44
C LYS A 508 -34.11 -10.22 12.14
N PRO A 509 -34.38 -9.14 11.39
CA PRO A 509 -33.37 -8.14 11.06
C PRO A 509 -32.74 -7.55 12.32
N TRP A 510 -31.43 -7.35 12.32
CA TRP A 510 -30.75 -6.65 13.41
C TRP A 510 -31.00 -5.14 13.32
N THR A 511 -32.21 -4.71 13.67
CA THR A 511 -32.62 -3.29 13.59
C THR A 511 -31.89 -2.39 14.59
N ALA A 512 -31.35 -2.95 15.67
CA ALA A 512 -30.54 -2.23 16.66
C ALA A 512 -29.25 -1.60 16.09
N ALA A 513 -28.81 -2.02 14.89
CA ALA A 513 -27.67 -1.43 14.19
C ALA A 513 -28.05 -0.23 13.31
N VAL A 514 -29.35 0.02 13.09
CA VAL A 514 -29.83 1.16 12.32
C VAL A 514 -30.06 2.34 13.25
N LEU A 515 -29.15 3.30 13.15
CA LEU A 515 -29.06 4.46 14.03
C LEU A 515 -30.09 5.58 13.74
N HIS A 516 -31.10 5.33 12.92
CA HIS A 516 -32.16 6.31 12.67
C HIS A 516 -33.28 6.15 13.71
N ASP A 517 -33.74 7.26 14.27
CA ASP A 517 -34.92 7.31 15.15
C ASP A 517 -36.18 7.28 14.29
N VAL A 518 -36.36 6.14 13.65
CA VAL A 518 -37.42 5.83 12.69
C VAL A 518 -38.11 4.55 13.12
N GLY A 519 -39.33 4.32 12.61
CA GLY A 519 -40.07 3.09 12.88
C GLY A 519 -39.26 1.84 12.53
N GLU A 520 -39.53 0.72 13.20
CA GLU A 520 -38.83 -0.55 12.95
C GLU A 520 -38.88 -0.96 11.46
N GLU A 521 -39.99 -0.71 10.78
CA GLU A 521 -40.14 -0.94 9.32
C GLU A 521 -39.13 -0.12 8.48
N GLU A 522 -38.88 1.14 8.83
CA GLU A 522 -37.90 1.98 8.12
C GLU A 522 -36.46 1.54 8.40
N LYS A 523 -36.19 0.96 9.58
CA LYS A 523 -34.89 0.34 9.89
C LYS A 523 -34.67 -0.92 9.06
N GLU A 524 -35.69 -1.76 8.92
CA GLU A 524 -35.61 -2.96 8.07
C GLU A 524 -35.38 -2.62 6.59
N ILE A 525 -36.01 -1.55 6.09
CA ILE A 525 -35.78 -1.03 4.73
C ILE A 525 -34.33 -0.55 4.57
N ALA A 526 -33.79 0.17 5.55
CA ALA A 526 -32.39 0.64 5.51
C ALA A 526 -31.38 -0.52 5.47
N LEU A 527 -31.64 -1.62 6.19
CA LEU A 527 -30.81 -2.83 6.15
C LEU A 527 -30.85 -3.51 4.76
N CYS A 528 -31.98 -3.44 4.07
CA CYS A 528 -32.13 -3.99 2.72
C CYS A 528 -31.28 -3.26 1.67
N GLU A 529 -30.99 -1.98 1.88
CA GLU A 529 -30.19 -1.16 0.97
C GLU A 529 -28.68 -1.15 1.30
N HIS A 530 -28.21 -2.03 2.19
CA HIS A 530 -26.78 -2.20 2.43
C HIS A 530 -26.03 -2.54 1.13
N SER A 531 -24.85 -1.93 0.93
CA SER A 531 -24.11 -2.08 -0.31
C SER A 531 -23.72 -3.52 -0.62
N GLU A 532 -23.53 -4.36 0.39
CA GLU A 532 -23.26 -5.79 0.24
C GLU A 532 -24.44 -6.50 -0.45
N ARG A 533 -25.68 -6.18 -0.03
CA ARG A 533 -26.89 -6.76 -0.61
C ARG A 533 -27.09 -6.28 -2.04
N LEU A 534 -26.86 -4.99 -2.30
CA LEU A 534 -26.89 -4.43 -3.65
C LEU A 534 -25.91 -5.17 -4.58
N ALA A 535 -24.67 -5.39 -4.14
CA ALA A 535 -23.66 -6.10 -4.91
C ALA A 535 -24.04 -7.59 -5.14
N ILE A 536 -24.55 -8.28 -4.12
CA ILE A 536 -25.00 -9.67 -4.24
C ILE A 536 -26.22 -9.78 -5.18
N ALA A 537 -27.19 -8.88 -5.04
CA ALA A 537 -28.37 -8.81 -5.91
C ALA A 537 -27.97 -8.56 -7.36
N TYR A 538 -27.02 -7.65 -7.62
CA TYR A 538 -26.47 -7.45 -8.95
C TYR A 538 -25.77 -8.70 -9.49
N GLY A 539 -25.02 -9.40 -8.64
CA GLY A 539 -24.41 -10.69 -8.97
C GLY A 539 -25.46 -11.73 -9.38
N LEU A 540 -26.55 -11.88 -8.63
CA LEU A 540 -27.66 -12.78 -8.94
C LEU A 540 -28.38 -12.39 -10.24
N LEU A 541 -28.57 -11.09 -10.47
CA LEU A 541 -29.18 -10.58 -11.69
C LEU A 541 -28.35 -10.92 -12.94
N LYS A 542 -27.02 -10.79 -12.85
CA LYS A 542 -26.13 -10.90 -14.01
C LYS A 542 -25.58 -12.29 -14.28
N THR A 543 -25.62 -13.18 -13.30
CA THR A 543 -24.96 -14.48 -13.41
C THR A 543 -25.89 -15.60 -12.96
N LYS A 544 -25.76 -16.79 -13.56
CA LYS A 544 -26.57 -17.99 -13.21
C LYS A 544 -25.75 -19.02 -12.44
N ALA A 545 -26.40 -19.88 -11.66
CA ALA A 545 -25.79 -21.08 -11.06
C ALA A 545 -25.07 -21.91 -12.14
N PRO A 546 -23.83 -22.40 -11.92
CA PRO A 546 -23.04 -22.45 -10.67
C PRO A 546 -21.95 -21.36 -10.53
N HIS A 547 -22.00 -20.25 -11.28
CA HIS A 547 -21.02 -19.15 -11.15
C HIS A 547 -20.84 -18.65 -9.69
N VAL A 548 -19.65 -18.19 -9.29
CA VAL A 548 -19.42 -17.74 -7.89
C VAL A 548 -19.57 -16.23 -7.82
N ILE A 549 -20.39 -15.73 -6.88
CA ILE A 549 -20.52 -14.28 -6.65
C ILE A 549 -19.37 -13.84 -5.74
N ARG A 550 -18.56 -12.87 -6.20
CA ARG A 550 -17.44 -12.32 -5.43
C ARG A 550 -17.68 -10.86 -5.13
N VAL A 551 -17.72 -10.52 -3.84
CA VAL A 551 -17.94 -9.15 -3.36
C VAL A 551 -16.77 -8.72 -2.51
N VAL A 552 -16.28 -7.51 -2.72
CA VAL A 552 -15.30 -6.86 -1.84
C VAL A 552 -15.95 -5.70 -1.12
N LYS A 553 -15.89 -5.70 0.21
CA LYS A 553 -16.39 -4.64 1.09
C LYS A 553 -15.23 -3.81 1.63
N ASN A 554 -15.37 -2.49 1.57
CA ASN A 554 -14.37 -1.56 2.07
C ASN A 554 -14.41 -1.37 3.60
N LEU A 555 -15.27 -2.06 4.34
CA LEU A 555 -15.46 -2.02 5.80
C LEU A 555 -15.51 -3.46 6.33
N ARG A 556 -15.56 -3.65 7.66
CA ARG A 556 -15.88 -4.96 8.26
C ARG A 556 -17.30 -5.35 7.84
N PHE A 557 -17.52 -6.64 7.58
CA PHE A 557 -18.81 -7.12 7.12
C PHE A 557 -19.90 -6.85 8.19
N CYS A 558 -21.11 -6.47 7.80
CA CYS A 558 -22.20 -6.24 8.76
C CYS A 558 -22.75 -7.58 9.32
N PRO A 559 -23.01 -7.71 10.63
CA PRO A 559 -23.55 -8.95 11.22
C PRO A 559 -24.88 -9.41 10.59
N ASP A 560 -25.79 -8.49 10.34
CA ASP A 560 -27.06 -8.80 9.68
C ASP A 560 -26.88 -9.21 8.22
N CYS A 561 -25.96 -8.57 7.50
CA CYS A 561 -25.64 -8.96 6.13
C CYS A 561 -24.93 -10.32 6.06
N HIS A 562 -24.15 -10.68 7.08
CA HIS A 562 -23.53 -11.99 7.18
C HIS A 562 -24.59 -13.09 7.26
N GLU A 563 -25.56 -12.97 8.16
CA GLU A 563 -26.66 -13.94 8.28
C GLU A 563 -27.56 -13.98 7.06
N VAL A 564 -27.91 -12.82 6.49
CA VAL A 564 -28.67 -12.78 5.24
C VAL A 564 -27.90 -13.42 4.08
N THR A 565 -26.58 -13.28 4.01
CA THR A 565 -25.77 -13.91 2.96
C THR A 565 -25.76 -15.44 3.09
N LYS A 566 -25.80 -15.99 4.31
CA LYS A 566 -26.02 -17.44 4.51
C LYS A 566 -27.36 -17.86 3.91
N ILE A 567 -28.43 -17.13 4.21
CA ILE A 567 -29.77 -17.42 3.69
C ILE A 567 -29.77 -17.40 2.17
N ILE A 568 -29.22 -16.33 1.55
CA ILE A 568 -29.12 -16.20 0.09
C ILE A 568 -28.33 -17.37 -0.51
N SER A 569 -27.19 -17.73 0.08
CA SER A 569 -26.37 -18.84 -0.41
C SER A 569 -27.15 -20.16 -0.44
N LYS A 570 -27.96 -20.43 0.60
CA LYS A 570 -28.79 -21.62 0.69
C LYS A 570 -29.97 -21.57 -0.28
N SER A 571 -30.70 -20.47 -0.33
CA SER A 571 -31.96 -20.37 -1.08
C SER A 571 -31.77 -20.29 -2.59
N TYR A 572 -30.72 -19.62 -3.04
CA TYR A 572 -30.38 -19.50 -4.47
C TYR A 572 -29.39 -20.57 -4.95
N GLY A 573 -28.97 -21.50 -4.06
CA GLY A 573 -27.99 -22.55 -4.41
C GLY A 573 -26.67 -21.97 -4.90
N ARG A 574 -26.21 -20.89 -4.25
CA ARG A 574 -25.14 -20.03 -4.76
C ARG A 574 -23.95 -20.00 -3.80
N GLU A 575 -22.75 -20.23 -4.34
CA GLU A 575 -21.53 -19.91 -3.62
C GLU A 575 -21.29 -18.40 -3.69
N ILE A 576 -21.12 -17.78 -2.52
CA ILE A 576 -20.87 -16.35 -2.38
C ILE A 576 -19.59 -16.18 -1.57
N ILE A 577 -18.66 -15.38 -2.09
CA ILE A 577 -17.41 -15.05 -1.41
C ILE A 577 -17.43 -13.55 -1.14
N VAL A 578 -17.35 -13.16 0.13
CA VAL A 578 -17.26 -11.76 0.54
C VAL A 578 -15.89 -11.53 1.20
N ARG A 579 -15.07 -10.64 0.63
CA ARG A 579 -13.85 -10.15 1.29
C ARG A 579 -14.15 -8.84 1.98
N ASP A 580 -13.97 -8.80 3.30
CA ASP A 580 -14.01 -7.54 4.05
C ASP A 580 -12.58 -6.96 4.21
N ARG A 581 -12.40 -5.95 5.06
CA ARG A 581 -11.08 -5.35 5.33
C ARG A 581 -10.05 -6.34 5.91
N VAL A 582 -10.50 -7.45 6.47
CA VAL A 582 -9.70 -8.33 7.34
C VAL A 582 -9.54 -9.73 6.72
N ARG A 583 -10.62 -10.30 6.18
CA ARG A 583 -10.62 -11.70 5.71
C ARG A 583 -11.72 -12.02 4.71
N PHE A 584 -11.70 -13.26 4.24
CA PHE A 584 -12.75 -13.85 3.43
C PHE A 584 -13.82 -14.54 4.27
N HIS A 585 -15.06 -14.38 3.81
CA HIS A 585 -16.24 -15.12 4.25
C HIS A 585 -16.77 -15.87 3.04
N ARG A 586 -16.63 -17.20 3.05
CA ARG A 586 -17.09 -18.09 1.98
C ARG A 586 -18.38 -18.76 2.40
N PHE A 587 -19.47 -18.42 1.73
CA PHE A 587 -20.82 -18.92 2.00
C PHE A 587 -21.17 -20.04 1.02
N ILE A 588 -21.47 -21.22 1.58
CA ILE A 588 -21.89 -22.40 0.82
C ILE A 588 -23.03 -23.06 1.57
N GLY A 589 -24.20 -23.17 0.93
CA GLY A 589 -25.35 -23.90 1.46
C GLY A 589 -25.89 -23.37 2.79
N GLY A 590 -25.65 -22.09 3.10
CA GLY A 590 -26.05 -21.48 4.37
C GLY A 590 -25.01 -21.53 5.48
N ASN A 591 -23.82 -22.07 5.23
CA ASN A 591 -22.70 -22.03 6.17
C ASN A 591 -21.63 -21.05 5.69
N CYS A 592 -20.94 -20.41 6.63
CA CYS A 592 -19.79 -19.54 6.33
C CYS A 592 -18.48 -20.17 6.83
N SER A 593 -17.41 -20.01 6.08
CA SER A 593 -16.05 -20.46 6.46
C SER A 593 -15.55 -19.87 7.78
N CYS A 594 -16.15 -18.77 8.25
CA CYS A 594 -15.83 -18.12 9.52
C CYS A 594 -16.22 -18.92 10.77
N LYS A 595 -17.14 -19.89 10.65
CA LYS A 595 -17.78 -20.58 11.79
C LYS A 595 -18.32 -19.61 12.87
N ASP A 596 -18.81 -18.45 12.44
CA ASP A 596 -19.32 -17.35 13.27
C ASP A 596 -18.31 -16.75 14.28
N PHE A 597 -17.02 -17.01 14.07
CA PHE A 597 -15.94 -16.41 14.84
C PHE A 597 -15.23 -15.34 14.00
N TRP A 598 -15.74 -14.10 13.95
CA TRP A 598 -15.19 -13.04 13.07
C TRP A 598 -15.21 -11.62 13.60
#